data_AF-A0A565AWG6-F1
#
_entry.id   AF-A0A565AWG6-F1
#
_cell.length_a   1.000
_cell.length_b   1.000
_cell.length_c   1.000
_cell.angle_alpha   90.00
_cell.angle_beta   90.00
_cell.angle_gamma   90.00
#
_symmetry.space_group_name_H-M   'P 1'
#
loop_
_entity.id
_entity.type
_entity.pdbx_description
1 polymer ?
#
loop_
_entity_poly.entity_id
_entity_poly.type
_entity_poly.pdbx_seq_one_letter_code
_entity_poly.pdbx_strand_id
1 'polypeptide(L)'
;MGLHLAALFLSIFISPLFVFSSEITKSNQHLVNDLEAAKLRISQLEAVLEATLQKVDAKTLYLKEREKLIQVAEYQIHDLQSASFSDESGLPLVQKRISELEEEVKLLWAALRTINFELHVLEDKARDAEKKVAGRALEVEQMTEVVTEQWIQVQHLEQMKEFNNRRHHTPSRCSFLKLMSDLHWEGKTVTLYVQSYLTQALSQLKSLWAAVTKYHHQLQGFIKHEMERNKITSALANREVVFFVASALITFPVFGAWILLSS
;
A
#
# COMPACT_ATOMS: atom_id res chain seq x y z
N MET A 1 -23.20 -100.14 129.72
CA MET A 1 -23.66 -98.99 128.90
C MET A 1 -22.46 -98.25 128.30
N GLY A 2 -21.56 -98.95 127.59
CA GLY A 2 -20.28 -98.40 127.10
C GLY A 2 -20.00 -98.59 125.60
N LEU A 3 -20.64 -99.56 124.94
CA LEU A 3 -20.45 -99.81 123.49
C LEU A 3 -21.23 -98.86 122.58
N HIS A 4 -22.36 -98.31 123.03
CA HIS A 4 -23.18 -97.40 122.22
C HIS A 4 -22.58 -95.99 122.08
N LEU A 5 -21.73 -95.58 123.03
CA LEU A 5 -21.07 -94.27 122.98
C LEU A 5 -19.95 -94.27 121.93
N ALA A 6 -19.17 -95.36 121.80
CA ALA A 6 -18.12 -95.48 120.79
C ALA A 6 -18.66 -95.53 119.34
N ALA A 7 -19.82 -96.17 119.14
CA ALA A 7 -20.49 -96.22 117.83
C ALA A 7 -21.08 -94.87 117.41
N LEU A 8 -21.60 -94.08 118.37
CA LEU A 8 -22.07 -92.72 118.12
C LEU A 8 -20.91 -91.77 117.81
N PHE A 9 -19.77 -91.90 118.50
CA PHE A 9 -18.58 -91.11 118.21
C PHE A 9 -17.99 -91.40 116.81
N LEU A 10 -17.93 -92.67 116.36
CA LEU A 10 -17.49 -92.97 114.98
C LEU A 10 -18.47 -92.44 113.90
N SER A 11 -19.78 -92.50 114.15
CA SER A 11 -20.80 -91.98 113.22
C SER A 11 -20.74 -90.45 113.06
N ILE A 12 -20.47 -89.73 114.17
CA ILE A 12 -20.38 -88.26 114.19
C ILE A 12 -19.13 -87.76 113.46
N PHE A 13 -18.02 -88.50 113.47
CA PHE A 13 -16.79 -88.09 112.78
C PHE A 13 -16.72 -88.55 111.30
N ILE A 14 -17.38 -89.64 110.92
CA ILE A 14 -17.34 -90.16 109.53
C ILE A 14 -18.37 -89.45 108.62
N SER A 15 -19.53 -89.07 109.16
CA SER A 15 -20.58 -88.39 108.38
C SER A 15 -20.15 -87.04 107.77
N PRO A 16 -19.43 -86.16 108.49
CA PRO A 16 -18.92 -84.90 107.92
C PRO A 16 -17.85 -85.14 106.87
N LEU A 17 -16.96 -86.14 107.05
CA LEU A 17 -15.90 -86.48 106.10
C LEU A 17 -16.44 -86.99 104.74
N PHE A 18 -17.55 -87.72 104.76
CA PHE A 18 -18.19 -88.21 103.53
C PHE A 18 -18.91 -87.09 102.75
N VAL A 19 -19.52 -86.15 103.47
CA VAL A 19 -20.13 -84.95 102.88
C VAL A 19 -19.05 -84.03 102.31
N PHE A 20 -17.96 -83.78 103.05
CA PHE A 20 -16.83 -82.97 102.61
C PHE A 20 -16.11 -83.60 101.40
N SER A 21 -15.95 -84.92 101.38
CA SER A 21 -15.37 -85.65 100.24
C SER A 21 -16.27 -85.57 98.99
N SER A 22 -17.59 -85.72 99.14
CA SER A 22 -18.56 -85.56 98.04
C SER A 22 -18.57 -84.14 97.47
N GLU A 23 -18.46 -83.13 98.34
CA GLU A 23 -18.45 -81.71 97.97
C GLU A 23 -17.12 -81.29 97.31
N ILE A 24 -15.98 -81.79 97.81
CA ILE A 24 -14.66 -81.64 97.16
C ILE A 24 -14.64 -82.32 95.79
N THR A 25 -15.25 -83.50 95.65
CA THR A 25 -15.25 -84.24 94.37
C THR A 25 -16.11 -83.51 93.31
N LYS A 26 -17.26 -82.94 93.70
CA LYS A 26 -18.10 -82.12 92.81
C LYS A 26 -17.44 -80.79 92.43
N SER A 27 -16.80 -80.12 93.38
CA SER A 27 -16.06 -78.87 93.13
C SER A 27 -14.87 -79.10 92.20
N ASN A 28 -14.11 -80.19 92.41
CA ASN A 28 -13.02 -80.58 91.52
C ASN A 28 -13.51 -80.93 90.11
N GLN A 29 -14.66 -81.60 89.98
CA GLN A 29 -15.23 -81.90 88.65
C GLN A 29 -15.64 -80.63 87.90
N HIS A 30 -16.18 -79.61 88.60
CA HIS A 30 -16.51 -78.32 88.01
C HIS A 30 -15.25 -77.55 87.57
N LEU A 31 -14.22 -77.51 88.41
CA LEU A 31 -12.92 -76.90 88.08
C LEU A 31 -12.26 -77.55 86.86
N VAL A 32 -12.35 -78.88 86.74
CA VAL A 32 -11.84 -79.62 85.58
C VAL A 32 -12.65 -79.29 84.32
N ASN A 33 -13.97 -79.21 84.41
CA ASN A 33 -14.82 -78.82 83.27
C ASN A 33 -14.54 -77.37 82.83
N ASP A 34 -14.35 -76.44 83.76
CA ASP A 34 -13.99 -75.04 83.47
C ASP A 34 -12.60 -74.94 82.83
N LEU A 35 -11.65 -75.75 83.29
CA LEU A 35 -10.29 -75.82 82.73
C LEU A 35 -10.33 -76.35 81.29
N GLU A 36 -11.09 -77.40 81.02
CA GLU A 36 -11.25 -77.94 79.65
C GLU A 36 -11.98 -76.94 78.74
N ALA A 37 -12.99 -76.22 79.25
CA ALA A 37 -13.65 -75.15 78.50
C ALA A 37 -12.70 -73.98 78.20
N ALA A 38 -11.86 -73.59 79.16
CA ALA A 38 -10.83 -72.56 78.97
C ALA A 38 -9.78 -73.00 77.94
N LYS A 39 -9.34 -74.27 77.98
CA LYS A 39 -8.39 -74.85 77.03
C LYS A 39 -8.94 -74.87 75.61
N LEU A 40 -10.19 -75.31 75.43
CA LEU A 40 -10.88 -75.25 74.13
C LEU A 40 -10.95 -73.82 73.61
N ARG A 41 -11.26 -72.86 74.49
CA ARG A 41 -11.33 -71.44 74.14
C ARG A 41 -9.97 -70.86 73.75
N ILE A 42 -8.88 -71.27 74.43
CA ILE A 42 -7.52 -70.92 74.05
C ILE A 42 -7.21 -71.45 72.64
N SER A 43 -7.48 -72.72 72.36
CA SER A 43 -7.25 -73.29 71.02
C SER A 43 -8.07 -72.60 69.92
N GLN A 44 -9.31 -72.18 70.22
CA GLN A 44 -10.12 -71.39 69.29
C GLN A 44 -9.53 -70.00 69.05
N LEU A 45 -9.06 -69.32 70.09
CA LEU A 45 -8.41 -68.02 69.97
C LEU A 45 -7.09 -68.10 69.22
N GLU A 46 -6.30 -69.15 69.43
CA GLU A 46 -5.08 -69.42 68.68
C GLU A 46 -5.38 -69.65 67.19
N ALA A 47 -6.41 -70.43 66.87
CA ALA A 47 -6.83 -70.66 65.49
C ALA A 47 -7.32 -69.36 64.81
N VAL A 48 -8.09 -68.53 65.52
CA VAL A 48 -8.53 -67.22 65.02
C VAL A 48 -7.33 -66.29 64.84
N LEU A 49 -6.39 -66.26 65.79
CA LEU A 49 -5.19 -65.44 65.72
C LEU A 49 -4.35 -65.82 64.50
N GLU A 50 -4.10 -67.10 64.29
CA GLU A 50 -3.35 -67.62 63.14
C GLU A 50 -4.03 -67.25 61.82
N ALA A 51 -5.35 -67.44 61.71
CA ALA A 51 -6.11 -67.05 60.53
C ALA A 51 -6.05 -65.53 60.27
N THR A 52 -6.10 -64.71 61.33
CA THR A 52 -5.96 -63.25 61.20
C THR A 52 -4.54 -62.83 60.81
N LEU A 53 -3.51 -63.51 61.32
CA LEU A 53 -2.11 -63.26 60.99
C LEU A 53 -1.85 -63.52 59.50
N GLN A 54 -2.28 -64.68 59.00
CA GLN A 54 -2.17 -65.02 57.58
C GLN A 54 -2.91 -64.02 56.68
N LYS A 55 -4.09 -63.55 57.11
CA LYS A 55 -4.85 -62.53 56.39
C LYS A 55 -4.12 -61.18 56.36
N VAL A 56 -3.48 -60.81 57.46
CA VAL A 56 -2.67 -59.58 57.54
C VAL A 56 -1.44 -59.70 56.64
N ASP A 57 -0.75 -60.84 56.65
CA ASP A 57 0.41 -61.07 55.78
C ASP A 57 0.05 -61.01 54.29
N ALA A 58 -1.06 -61.63 53.89
CA ALA A 58 -1.57 -61.55 52.52
C ALA A 58 -1.88 -60.10 52.10
N LYS A 59 -2.47 -59.30 53.00
CA LYS A 59 -2.73 -57.88 52.75
C LYS A 59 -1.45 -57.07 52.67
N THR A 60 -0.46 -57.35 53.52
CA THR A 60 0.84 -56.68 53.51
C THR A 60 1.56 -56.92 52.19
N LEU A 61 1.51 -58.16 51.67
CA LEU A 61 2.09 -58.50 50.37
C LEU A 61 1.37 -57.78 49.23
N TYR A 62 0.02 -57.75 49.25
CA TYR A 62 -0.77 -57.01 48.27
C TYR A 62 -0.46 -55.50 48.28
N LEU A 63 -0.34 -54.89 49.45
CA LEU A 63 0.03 -53.48 49.59
C LEU A 63 1.43 -53.21 49.03
N LYS A 64 2.39 -54.11 49.27
CA LYS A 64 3.74 -54.00 48.71
C LYS A 64 3.75 -54.04 47.19
N GLU A 65 2.88 -54.82 46.57
CA GLU A 65 2.76 -54.85 45.11
C GLU A 65 2.08 -53.59 44.57
N ARG A 66 1.05 -53.07 45.27
CA ARG A 66 0.43 -51.79 44.92
C ARG A 66 1.40 -50.62 45.01
N GLU A 67 2.25 -50.61 46.01
CA GLU A 67 3.30 -49.60 46.18
C GLU A 67 4.25 -49.55 44.99
N LYS A 68 4.69 -50.71 44.47
CA LYS A 68 5.52 -50.74 43.25
C LYS A 68 4.81 -50.17 42.04
N LEU A 69 3.52 -50.49 41.87
CA LEU A 69 2.73 -49.95 40.76
C LEU A 69 2.56 -48.43 40.86
N ILE A 70 2.39 -47.92 42.09
CA ILE A 70 2.34 -46.48 42.36
C ILE A 70 3.67 -45.83 41.97
N GLN A 71 4.80 -46.39 42.39
CA GLN A 71 6.13 -45.85 42.03
C GLN A 71 6.37 -45.83 40.51
N VAL A 72 5.93 -46.86 39.78
CA VAL A 72 6.00 -46.88 38.31
C VAL A 72 5.12 -45.77 37.70
N ALA A 73 3.90 -45.60 38.20
CA ALA A 73 3.00 -44.55 37.72
C ALA A 73 3.55 -43.15 38.03
N GLU A 74 4.15 -42.94 39.20
CA GLU A 74 4.80 -41.68 39.58
C GLU A 74 5.96 -41.34 38.65
N TYR A 75 6.80 -42.32 38.32
CA TYR A 75 7.87 -42.14 37.35
C TYR A 75 7.32 -41.75 35.98
N GLN A 76 6.28 -42.43 35.49
CA GLN A 76 5.64 -42.12 34.21
C GLN A 76 5.02 -40.72 34.19
N ILE A 77 4.36 -40.31 35.28
CA ILE A 77 3.81 -38.96 35.41
C ILE A 77 4.93 -37.93 35.33
N HIS A 78 6.03 -38.15 36.05
CA HIS A 78 7.18 -37.24 36.03
C HIS A 78 7.81 -37.15 34.64
N ASP A 79 7.99 -38.28 33.95
CA ASP A 79 8.52 -38.33 32.59
C ASP A 79 7.62 -37.55 31.61
N LEU A 80 6.31 -37.81 31.64
CA LEU A 80 5.32 -37.09 30.83
C LEU A 80 5.28 -35.59 31.14
N GLN A 81 5.35 -35.20 32.42
CA GLN A 81 5.42 -33.79 32.81
C GLN A 81 6.68 -33.13 32.24
N SER A 82 7.84 -33.78 32.36
CA SER A 82 9.10 -33.24 31.81
C SER A 82 9.06 -33.10 30.28
N ALA A 83 8.46 -34.06 29.57
CA ALA A 83 8.27 -33.98 28.12
C ALA A 83 7.30 -32.85 27.73
N SER A 84 6.22 -32.66 28.49
CA SER A 84 5.24 -31.57 28.25
C SER A 84 5.85 -30.18 28.47
N PHE A 85 6.66 -30.00 29.51
CA PHE A 85 7.35 -28.72 29.78
C PHE A 85 8.40 -28.39 28.71
N SER A 86 9.03 -29.41 28.11
CA SER A 86 9.94 -29.21 26.97
C SER A 86 9.21 -28.65 25.75
N ASP A 87 8.02 -29.16 25.44
CA ASP A 87 7.24 -28.76 24.26
C ASP A 87 6.59 -27.38 24.42
N GLU A 88 6.17 -27.03 25.64
CA GLU A 88 5.67 -25.69 25.98
C GLU A 88 6.70 -24.58 25.75
N SER A 89 8.00 -24.86 25.83
CA SER A 89 9.05 -23.86 25.62
C SER A 89 9.14 -23.36 24.17
N GLY A 90 8.71 -24.18 23.19
CA GLY A 90 8.67 -23.80 21.77
C GLY A 90 7.44 -22.97 21.39
N LEU A 91 6.35 -23.13 22.14
CA LEU A 91 5.07 -22.47 21.92
C LEU A 91 5.14 -20.93 21.95
N PRO A 92 5.81 -20.26 22.92
CA PRO A 92 5.96 -18.81 22.92
C PRO A 92 6.86 -18.30 21.78
N LEU A 93 7.85 -19.09 21.35
CA LEU A 93 8.69 -18.74 20.20
C LEU A 93 7.88 -18.76 18.90
N VAL A 94 7.06 -19.81 18.70
CA VAL A 94 6.14 -19.91 17.56
C VAL A 94 5.12 -18.78 17.58
N GLN A 95 4.53 -18.48 18.75
CA GLN A 95 3.55 -17.40 18.90
C GLN A 95 4.17 -16.03 18.58
N LYS A 96 5.41 -15.77 19.02
CA LYS A 96 6.16 -14.56 18.66
C LYS A 96 6.42 -14.48 17.15
N ARG A 97 6.78 -15.61 16.52
CA ARG A 97 7.01 -15.63 15.07
C ARG A 97 5.73 -15.37 14.28
N ILE A 98 4.59 -15.89 14.76
CA ILE A 98 3.28 -15.62 14.16
C ILE A 98 2.95 -14.14 14.24
N SER A 99 3.14 -13.49 15.40
CA SER A 99 2.85 -12.05 15.52
C SER A 99 3.77 -11.18 14.67
N GLU A 100 5.05 -11.52 14.56
CA GLU A 100 5.99 -10.85 13.63
C GLU A 100 5.50 -10.94 12.18
N LEU A 101 5.12 -12.15 11.73
CA LEU A 101 4.59 -12.38 10.39
C LEU A 101 3.27 -11.65 10.13
N GLU A 102 2.38 -11.59 11.12
CA GLU A 102 1.12 -10.86 11.00
C GLU A 102 1.35 -9.35 10.79
N GLU A 103 2.31 -8.76 11.49
CA GLU A 103 2.67 -7.35 11.28
C GLU A 103 3.32 -7.10 9.91
N GLU A 104 4.20 -7.99 9.45
CA GLU A 104 4.75 -7.92 8.08
C GLU A 104 3.64 -7.99 7.02
N VAL A 105 2.67 -8.90 7.17
CA VAL A 105 1.53 -9.03 6.25
C VAL A 105 0.68 -7.76 6.24
N LYS A 106 0.45 -7.12 7.40
CA LYS A 106 -0.28 -5.85 7.49
C LYS A 106 0.46 -4.73 6.75
N LEU A 107 1.77 -4.62 6.95
CA LEU A 107 2.61 -3.63 6.26
C LEU A 107 2.60 -3.84 4.75
N LEU A 108 2.73 -5.08 4.29
CA LEU A 108 2.66 -5.44 2.87
C LEU A 108 1.30 -5.10 2.27
N TRP A 109 0.20 -5.36 2.97
CA TRP A 109 -1.14 -4.99 2.53
C TRP A 109 -1.33 -3.47 2.42
N ALA A 110 -0.76 -2.69 3.34
CA ALA A 110 -0.80 -1.24 3.27
C ALA A 110 0.00 -0.72 2.08
N ALA A 111 1.23 -1.22 1.89
CA ALA A 111 2.07 -0.87 0.75
C ALA A 111 1.42 -1.23 -0.59
N LEU A 112 0.81 -2.42 -0.69
CA LEU A 112 0.09 -2.85 -1.88
C LEU A 112 -1.06 -1.91 -2.24
N ARG A 113 -1.84 -1.43 -1.26
CA ARG A 113 -2.91 -0.46 -1.52
C ARG A 113 -2.37 0.86 -2.06
N THR A 114 -1.29 1.37 -1.47
CA THR A 114 -0.64 2.60 -1.93
C THR A 114 -0.12 2.44 -3.36
N ILE A 115 0.60 1.37 -3.64
CA ILE A 115 1.15 1.10 -4.99
C ILE A 115 0.02 0.96 -6.01
N ASN A 116 -1.07 0.27 -5.67
CA ASN A 116 -2.20 0.10 -6.58
C ASN A 116 -2.86 1.45 -6.92
N PHE A 117 -3.01 2.34 -5.94
CA PHE A 117 -3.51 3.69 -6.18
C PHE A 117 -2.56 4.50 -7.07
N GLU A 118 -1.26 4.49 -6.76
CA GLU A 118 -0.24 5.19 -7.55
C GLU A 118 -0.19 4.68 -9.00
N LEU A 119 -0.37 3.37 -9.20
CA LEU A 119 -0.42 2.74 -10.51
C LEU A 119 -1.58 3.31 -11.35
N HIS A 120 -2.79 3.38 -10.80
CA HIS A 120 -3.92 3.97 -11.51
C HIS A 120 -3.70 5.45 -11.85
N VAL A 121 -3.14 6.23 -10.92
CA VAL A 121 -2.81 7.64 -11.17
C VAL A 121 -1.77 7.77 -12.30
N LEU A 122 -0.76 6.91 -12.31
CA LEU A 122 0.27 6.91 -13.34
C LEU A 122 -0.29 6.47 -14.70
N GLU A 123 -1.17 5.47 -14.72
CA GLU A 123 -1.85 5.00 -15.92
C GLU A 123 -2.71 6.09 -16.56
N ASP A 124 -3.49 6.83 -15.77
CA ASP A 124 -4.29 7.95 -16.27
C ASP A 124 -3.42 9.08 -16.84
N LYS A 125 -2.29 9.39 -16.18
CA LYS A 125 -1.32 10.36 -16.70
C LYS A 125 -0.67 9.90 -18.00
N ALA A 126 -0.32 8.62 -18.11
CA ALA A 126 0.23 8.03 -19.33
C ALA A 126 -0.77 8.13 -20.48
N ARG A 127 -2.05 7.81 -20.21
CA ARG A 127 -3.13 7.90 -21.20
C ARG A 127 -3.38 9.34 -21.68
N ASP A 128 -3.32 10.33 -20.78
CA ASP A 128 -3.41 11.74 -21.16
C ASP A 128 -2.21 12.21 -22.01
N ALA A 129 -0.99 11.81 -21.61
CA ALA A 129 0.22 12.11 -22.37
C ALA A 129 0.17 11.47 -23.78
N GLU A 130 -0.28 10.23 -23.89
CA GLU A 130 -0.45 9.53 -25.16
C GLU A 130 -1.43 10.26 -26.09
N LYS A 131 -2.60 10.68 -25.57
CA LYS A 131 -3.57 11.48 -26.34
C LYS A 131 -2.97 12.79 -26.86
N LYS A 132 -2.20 13.48 -26.03
CA LYS A 132 -1.51 14.73 -26.43
C LYS A 132 -0.48 14.48 -27.52
N VAL A 133 0.33 13.42 -27.39
CA VAL A 133 1.32 13.04 -28.40
C VAL A 133 0.63 12.67 -29.72
N ALA A 134 -0.45 11.88 -29.68
CA ALA A 134 -1.24 11.56 -30.86
C ALA A 134 -1.81 12.82 -31.54
N GLY A 135 -2.35 13.77 -30.77
CA GLY A 135 -2.83 15.05 -31.31
C GLY A 135 -1.72 15.85 -32.00
N ARG A 136 -0.54 15.95 -31.39
CA ARG A 136 0.63 16.61 -32.00
C ARG A 136 1.15 15.88 -33.22
N ALA A 137 1.16 14.55 -33.21
CA ALA A 137 1.57 13.75 -34.35
C ALA A 137 0.66 14.01 -35.57
N LEU A 138 -0.66 14.12 -35.36
CA LEU A 138 -1.60 14.47 -36.41
C LEU A 138 -1.36 15.89 -36.96
N GLU A 139 -1.12 16.88 -36.08
CA GLU A 139 -0.77 18.25 -36.51
C GLU A 139 0.51 18.26 -37.37
N VAL A 140 1.52 17.47 -36.97
CA VAL A 140 2.77 17.34 -37.74
C VAL A 140 2.52 16.67 -39.08
N GLU A 141 1.72 15.60 -39.14
CA GLU A 141 1.35 14.91 -40.38
C GLU A 141 0.66 15.87 -41.37
N GLN A 142 -0.34 16.62 -40.90
CA GLN A 142 -1.02 17.65 -41.72
C GLN A 142 -0.04 18.70 -42.24
N MET A 143 0.88 19.17 -41.39
CA MET A 143 1.90 20.14 -41.81
C MET A 143 2.88 19.54 -42.82
N THR A 144 3.24 18.27 -42.69
CA THR A 144 4.11 17.60 -43.68
C THR A 144 3.44 17.52 -45.04
N GLU A 145 2.14 17.20 -45.12
CA GLU A 145 1.39 17.21 -46.39
C GLU A 145 1.42 18.61 -47.03
N VAL A 146 1.13 19.67 -46.26
CA VAL A 146 1.18 21.05 -46.76
C VAL A 146 2.59 21.42 -47.24
N VAL A 147 3.63 21.09 -46.48
CA VAL A 147 5.02 21.40 -46.86
C VAL A 147 5.41 20.63 -48.13
N THR A 148 4.98 19.39 -48.30
CA THR A 148 5.24 18.63 -49.53
C THR A 148 4.57 19.26 -50.76
N GLU A 149 3.33 19.72 -50.64
CA GLU A 149 2.63 20.42 -51.73
C GLU A 149 3.29 21.76 -52.07
N GLN A 150 3.66 22.55 -51.06
CA GLN A 150 4.40 23.80 -51.26
C GLN A 150 5.77 23.54 -51.92
N TRP A 151 6.46 22.45 -51.55
CA TRP A 151 7.72 22.06 -52.17
C TRP A 151 7.56 21.73 -53.66
N ILE A 152 6.51 21.00 -54.04
CA ILE A 152 6.18 20.73 -55.45
C ILE A 152 5.96 22.04 -56.23
N GLN A 153 5.24 23.00 -55.64
CA GLN A 153 5.01 24.31 -56.25
C GLN A 153 6.30 25.09 -56.47
N VAL A 154 7.20 25.11 -55.47
CA VAL A 154 8.52 25.75 -55.58
C VAL A 154 9.34 25.11 -56.70
N GLN A 155 9.37 23.77 -56.79
CA GLN A 155 10.05 23.06 -57.86
C GLN A 155 9.53 23.44 -59.25
N HIS A 156 8.21 23.54 -59.44
CA HIS A 156 7.63 24.02 -60.69
C HIS A 156 8.01 25.46 -61.03
N LEU A 157 8.05 26.35 -60.04
CA LEU A 157 8.49 27.74 -60.23
C LEU A 157 9.97 27.83 -60.62
N GLU A 158 10.83 27.01 -60.01
CA GLU A 158 12.24 26.92 -60.38
C GLU A 158 12.41 26.44 -61.83
N GLN A 159 11.69 25.39 -62.24
CA GLN A 159 11.71 24.90 -63.63
C GLN A 159 11.21 25.96 -64.62
N MET A 160 10.13 26.67 -64.30
CA MET A 160 9.60 27.76 -65.14
C MET A 160 10.60 28.91 -65.26
N LYS A 161 11.25 29.29 -64.15
CA LYS A 161 12.31 30.32 -64.14
C LYS A 161 13.48 29.90 -65.03
N GLU A 162 13.92 28.65 -64.93
CA GLU A 162 15.00 28.15 -65.77
C GLU A 162 14.63 28.13 -67.25
N PHE A 163 13.42 27.68 -67.60
CA PHE A 163 12.91 27.73 -68.97
C PHE A 163 12.78 29.16 -69.50
N ASN A 164 12.35 30.11 -68.66
CA ASN A 164 12.29 31.53 -69.00
C ASN A 164 13.68 32.12 -69.21
N ASN A 165 14.66 31.80 -68.34
CA ASN A 165 16.06 32.20 -68.52
C ASN A 165 16.64 31.67 -69.83
N ARG A 166 16.32 30.42 -70.21
CA ARG A 166 16.70 29.86 -71.52
C ARG A 166 16.06 30.64 -72.66
N ARG A 167 14.76 30.99 -72.57
CA ARG A 167 14.07 31.84 -73.55
C ARG A 167 14.66 33.25 -73.68
N HIS A 168 15.19 33.83 -72.61
CA HIS A 168 15.88 35.13 -72.65
C HIS A 168 17.30 35.04 -73.25
N HIS A 169 17.90 33.85 -73.32
CA HIS A 169 19.15 33.58 -74.03
C HIS A 169 18.93 33.15 -75.48
N THR A 170 17.72 32.73 -75.85
CA THR A 170 17.34 32.51 -77.24
C THR A 170 16.86 33.82 -77.85
N PRO A 171 17.48 34.36 -78.91
CA PRO A 171 17.01 35.60 -79.52
C PRO A 171 15.61 35.37 -80.12
N SER A 172 14.58 35.85 -79.45
CA SER A 172 13.21 35.73 -79.93
C SER A 172 13.01 36.62 -81.15
N ARG A 173 12.73 36.02 -82.31
CA ARG A 173 12.17 36.71 -83.48
C ARG A 173 10.79 37.24 -83.11
N CYS A 174 10.70 38.51 -82.73
CA CYS A 174 9.52 39.13 -82.11
C CYS A 174 8.64 39.88 -83.12
N SER A 175 7.36 39.50 -83.18
CA SER A 175 6.25 40.35 -83.69
C SER A 175 6.05 41.63 -82.86
N PHE A 176 6.61 41.69 -81.65
CA PHE A 176 6.55 42.83 -80.74
C PHE A 176 7.32 44.06 -81.23
N LEU A 177 8.42 43.86 -81.98
CA LEU A 177 9.16 44.96 -82.63
C LEU A 177 8.31 45.66 -83.70
N LYS A 178 7.36 44.93 -84.30
CA LYS A 178 6.42 45.45 -85.30
C LYS A 178 5.30 46.29 -84.66
N LEU A 179 4.95 46.01 -83.41
CA LEU A 179 3.94 46.78 -82.67
C LEU A 179 4.55 48.09 -82.08
N MET A 180 5.81 48.06 -81.66
CA MET A 180 6.49 49.25 -81.14
C MET A 180 6.83 50.29 -82.22
N SER A 181 7.03 49.87 -83.48
CA SER A 181 7.22 50.82 -84.58
C SER A 181 5.96 51.63 -84.86
N ASP A 182 4.77 51.05 -84.67
CA ASP A 182 3.49 51.69 -85.00
C ASP A 182 3.01 52.65 -83.90
N LEU A 183 3.38 52.43 -82.64
CA LEU A 183 3.07 53.33 -81.51
C LEU A 183 4.06 54.50 -81.35
N HIS A 184 5.18 54.51 -82.10
CA HIS A 184 6.25 55.49 -81.94
C HIS A 184 5.82 56.93 -82.30
N TRP A 185 4.75 57.10 -83.08
CA TRP A 185 4.30 58.42 -83.54
C TRP A 185 3.29 59.11 -82.60
N GLU A 186 2.56 58.36 -81.75
CA GLU A 186 1.56 58.91 -80.81
C GLU A 186 1.88 58.66 -79.31
N GLY A 187 2.84 57.78 -78.97
CA GLY A 187 3.14 57.39 -77.59
C GLY A 187 4.07 58.32 -76.79
N LYS A 188 4.82 59.22 -77.45
CA LYS A 188 5.82 60.07 -76.76
C LYS A 188 5.20 60.99 -75.69
N THR A 189 3.98 61.46 -75.89
CA THR A 189 3.26 62.32 -74.93
C THR A 189 2.64 61.52 -73.79
N VAL A 190 2.07 60.34 -74.05
CA VAL A 190 1.40 59.50 -73.03
C VAL A 190 2.42 58.83 -72.10
N THR A 191 3.55 58.34 -72.62
CA THR A 191 4.60 57.73 -71.77
C THR A 191 5.26 58.74 -70.84
N LEU A 192 5.47 59.98 -71.29
CA LEU A 192 6.00 61.05 -70.45
C LEU A 192 4.99 61.52 -69.39
N TYR A 193 3.69 61.56 -69.71
CA TYR A 193 2.65 61.99 -68.77
C TYR A 193 2.38 60.95 -67.67
N VAL A 194 2.34 59.66 -68.03
CA VAL A 194 2.19 58.58 -67.04
C VAL A 194 3.44 58.46 -66.18
N GLN A 195 4.63 58.62 -66.75
CA GLN A 195 5.89 58.56 -65.99
C GLN A 195 6.08 59.79 -65.10
N SER A 196 5.69 61.00 -65.53
CA SER A 196 5.69 62.18 -64.67
C SER A 196 4.68 62.05 -63.53
N TYR A 197 3.49 61.51 -63.81
CA TYR A 197 2.47 61.29 -62.79
C TYR A 197 2.90 60.27 -61.73
N LEU A 198 3.48 59.14 -62.14
CA LEU A 198 4.00 58.12 -61.22
C LEU A 198 5.18 58.64 -60.39
N THR A 199 6.10 59.39 -61.01
CA THR A 199 7.22 60.00 -60.27
C THR A 199 6.76 61.08 -59.31
N GLN A 200 5.77 61.89 -59.70
CA GLN A 200 5.14 62.89 -58.83
C GLN A 200 4.40 62.21 -57.67
N ALA A 201 3.59 61.18 -57.91
CA ALA A 201 2.89 60.43 -56.87
C ALA A 201 3.88 59.77 -55.88
N LEU A 202 4.97 59.16 -56.37
CA LEU A 202 6.01 58.59 -55.52
C LEU A 202 6.75 59.66 -54.71
N SER A 203 7.01 60.82 -55.29
CA SER A 203 7.65 61.94 -54.58
C SER A 203 6.75 62.49 -53.46
N GLN A 204 5.45 62.61 -53.73
CA GLN A 204 4.46 63.02 -52.74
C GLN A 204 4.32 61.98 -51.64
N LEU A 205 4.29 60.69 -51.98
CA LEU A 205 4.26 59.60 -50.99
C LEU A 205 5.51 59.62 -50.10
N LYS A 206 6.70 59.82 -50.68
CA LYS A 206 7.95 59.98 -49.90
C LYS A 206 7.89 61.19 -48.97
N SER A 207 7.36 62.31 -49.44
CA SER A 207 7.20 63.52 -48.63
C SER A 207 6.21 63.29 -47.47
N LEU A 208 5.09 62.63 -47.73
CA LEU A 208 4.11 62.26 -46.70
C LEU A 208 4.72 61.29 -45.69
N TRP A 209 5.44 60.28 -46.14
CA TRP A 209 6.13 59.33 -45.26
C TRP A 209 7.17 60.02 -44.38
N ALA A 210 7.94 60.95 -44.93
CA ALA A 210 8.90 61.75 -44.17
C ALA A 210 8.20 62.60 -43.10
N ALA A 211 7.06 63.22 -43.43
CA ALA A 211 6.26 63.98 -42.47
C ALA A 211 5.70 63.06 -41.37
N VAL A 212 5.10 61.92 -41.72
CA VAL A 212 4.56 60.94 -40.76
C VAL A 212 5.66 60.43 -39.83
N THR A 213 6.83 60.10 -40.37
CA THR A 213 7.98 59.65 -39.56
C THR A 213 8.44 60.74 -38.59
N LYS A 214 8.49 62.00 -39.03
CA LYS A 214 8.85 63.13 -38.18
C LYS A 214 7.84 63.34 -37.05
N TYR A 215 6.55 63.32 -37.35
CA TYR A 215 5.50 63.48 -36.34
C TYR A 215 5.43 62.30 -35.38
N HIS A 216 5.63 61.07 -35.88
CA HIS A 216 5.71 59.87 -35.04
C HIS A 216 6.86 59.98 -34.05
N HIS A 217 8.03 60.45 -34.49
CA HIS A 217 9.17 60.67 -33.60
C HIS A 217 8.91 61.79 -32.56
N GLN A 218 8.27 62.89 -32.95
CA GLN A 218 7.87 63.94 -32.01
C GLN A 218 6.86 63.43 -30.98
N LEU A 219 5.88 62.63 -31.43
CA LEU A 219 4.86 62.03 -30.57
C LEU A 219 5.48 61.04 -29.58
N GLN A 220 6.47 60.24 -29.99
CA GLN A 220 7.25 59.41 -29.08
C GLN A 220 7.92 60.23 -27.98
N GLY A 221 8.52 61.38 -28.31
CA GLY A 221 9.12 62.28 -27.33
C GLY A 221 8.11 62.79 -26.31
N PHE A 222 6.92 63.19 -26.77
CA PHE A 222 5.84 63.64 -25.90
C PHE A 222 5.30 62.52 -24.99
N ILE A 223 5.03 61.35 -25.57
CA ILE A 223 4.54 60.17 -24.82
C ILE A 223 5.56 59.75 -23.77
N LYS A 224 6.84 59.69 -24.14
CA LYS A 224 7.91 59.35 -23.20
C LYS A 224 7.95 60.35 -22.04
N HIS A 225 7.87 61.64 -22.34
CA HIS A 225 7.85 62.69 -21.33
C HIS A 225 6.64 62.58 -20.38
N GLU A 226 5.44 62.35 -20.91
CA GLU A 226 4.23 62.15 -20.09
C GLU A 226 4.27 60.86 -19.28
N MET A 227 4.85 59.79 -19.83
CA MET A 227 5.02 58.52 -19.12
C MET A 227 6.02 58.64 -17.97
N GLU A 228 7.16 59.29 -18.18
CA GLU A 228 8.17 59.53 -17.14
C GLU A 228 7.63 60.43 -16.01
N ARG A 229 6.73 61.38 -16.32
CA ARG A 229 6.12 62.28 -15.34
C ARG A 229 5.12 61.59 -14.41
N ASN A 230 4.55 60.46 -14.82
CA ASN A 230 3.54 59.74 -14.06
C ASN A 230 4.15 58.54 -13.32
N LYS A 231 3.92 58.48 -12.00
CA LYS A 231 4.50 57.46 -11.11
C LYS A 231 4.17 56.03 -11.54
N ILE A 232 3.03 55.81 -12.22
CA ILE A 232 2.57 54.49 -12.66
C ILE A 232 3.22 54.08 -13.99
N THR A 233 3.29 54.99 -14.96
CA THR A 233 3.77 54.68 -16.32
C THR A 233 5.26 54.92 -16.50
N SER A 234 5.94 55.55 -15.53
CA SER A 234 7.38 55.79 -15.56
C SER A 234 8.20 54.50 -15.71
N ALA A 235 7.81 53.43 -15.03
CA ALA A 235 8.44 52.12 -15.16
C ALA A 235 8.30 51.49 -16.56
N LEU A 236 7.31 51.95 -17.35
CA LEU A 236 7.02 51.48 -18.69
C LEU A 236 7.57 52.39 -19.80
N ALA A 237 8.23 53.50 -19.46
CA ALA A 237 8.74 54.50 -20.41
C ALA A 237 9.99 54.04 -21.20
N ASN A 238 10.04 52.77 -21.58
CA ASN A 238 11.08 52.22 -22.45
C ASN A 238 10.79 52.55 -23.92
N ARG A 239 11.85 52.55 -24.74
CA ARG A 239 11.81 52.94 -26.16
C ARG A 239 10.77 52.15 -26.96
N GLU A 240 10.66 50.84 -26.72
CA GLU A 240 9.77 49.96 -27.48
C GLU A 240 8.31 50.21 -27.13
N VAL A 241 7.97 50.32 -25.85
CA VAL A 241 6.59 50.64 -25.42
C VAL A 241 6.18 52.02 -25.91
N VAL A 242 7.05 53.02 -25.82
CA VAL A 242 6.79 54.37 -26.37
C VAL A 242 6.55 54.30 -27.88
N PHE A 243 7.32 53.49 -28.62
CA PHE A 243 7.13 53.27 -30.05
C PHE A 243 5.77 52.64 -30.37
N PHE A 244 5.36 51.62 -29.62
CA PHE A 244 4.07 50.95 -29.81
C PHE A 244 2.89 51.88 -29.50
N VAL A 245 2.95 52.62 -28.40
CA VAL A 245 1.89 53.56 -28.01
C VAL A 245 1.77 54.70 -29.02
N ALA A 246 2.90 55.27 -29.47
CA ALA A 246 2.90 56.30 -30.52
C ALA A 246 2.29 55.78 -31.83
N SER A 247 2.59 54.53 -32.20
CA SER A 247 2.03 53.89 -33.39
C SER A 247 0.53 53.65 -33.26
N ALA A 248 0.07 53.13 -32.12
CA ALA A 248 -1.33 52.85 -31.84
C ALA A 248 -2.20 54.13 -31.87
N LEU A 249 -1.69 55.24 -31.32
CA LEU A 249 -2.39 56.54 -31.35
C LEU A 249 -2.56 57.10 -32.77
N ILE A 250 -1.70 56.72 -33.72
CA ILE A 250 -1.85 57.10 -35.13
C ILE A 250 -2.75 56.11 -35.88
N THR A 251 -2.58 54.81 -35.66
CA THR A 251 -3.28 53.79 -36.45
C THR A 251 -4.73 53.59 -36.02
N PHE A 252 -5.05 53.58 -34.72
CA PHE A 252 -6.40 53.30 -34.23
C PHE A 252 -7.46 54.30 -34.72
N PRO A 253 -7.21 55.63 -34.76
CA PRO A 253 -8.18 56.57 -35.34
C PRO A 253 -8.41 56.34 -36.84
N VAL A 254 -7.37 55.97 -37.59
CA VAL A 254 -7.46 55.69 -39.03
C VAL A 254 -8.26 54.42 -39.27
N PHE A 255 -7.97 53.34 -38.53
CA PHE A 255 -8.74 52.09 -38.62
C PHE A 255 -10.18 52.27 -38.14
N GLY A 256 -10.41 53.02 -37.07
CA GLY A 256 -11.76 53.32 -36.57
C GLY A 256 -12.59 54.13 -37.57
N ALA A 257 -12.00 55.18 -38.15
CA ALA A 257 -12.66 55.97 -39.20
C ALA A 257 -12.93 55.13 -40.45
N TRP A 258 -11.99 54.27 -40.86
CA TRP A 258 -12.20 53.34 -41.97
C TRP A 258 -13.39 52.40 -41.72
N ILE A 259 -13.42 51.75 -40.55
CA ILE A 259 -14.51 50.84 -40.18
C ILE A 259 -15.86 51.57 -40.19
N LEU A 260 -15.94 52.77 -39.61
CA LEU A 260 -17.17 53.58 -39.58
C LEU A 260 -17.62 54.06 -40.97
N LEU A 261 -16.69 54.32 -41.89
CA LEU A 261 -17.00 54.75 -43.26
C LEU A 261 -17.27 53.56 -44.21
N SER A 262 -16.84 52.36 -43.83
CA SER A 262 -17.04 51.12 -44.61
C SER A 262 -18.27 50.30 -44.17
N SER A 263 -18.92 50.71 -43.07
CA SER A 263 -20.19 50.15 -42.58
C SER A 263 -21.39 50.90 -43.13
#